data_AF-G0QFF7-F1
#
_entry.id   AF-G0QFF7-F1
#
_cell.length_a   1.000
_cell.length_b   1.000
_cell.length_c   1.000
_cell.angle_alpha   90.00
_cell.angle_beta   90.00
_cell.angle_gamma   90.00
#
_symmetry.space_group_name_H-M   'P 1'
#
loop_
_entity.id
_entity.type
_entity.pdbx_description
1 polymer ?
#
loop_
_entity_poly.entity_id
_entity_poly.type
_entity_poly.pdbx_seq_one_letter_code
_entity_poly.pdbx_strand_id
1 'polypeptide(L)' 'MDVEITENEGEYLIQVSTDEKVALVVYSDSGERIYLPGESGDLTYYEGSPEYLDKKSGVWSVEHHEKPDSIEVIS' A
#
# COMPACT_ATOMS: atom_id res chain seq x y z
N MET A 1 15.38 3.22 -1.04
CA MET A 1 13.95 2.95 -0.80
C MET A 1 13.34 4.31 -0.63
N ASP A 2 12.36 4.60 -1.47
CA ASP A 2 11.79 5.93 -1.61
C ASP A 2 10.28 5.78 -1.67
N VAL A 3 9.58 6.62 -0.91
CA VAL A 3 8.11 6.61 -0.81
C VAL A 3 7.59 7.91 -1.42
N GLU A 4 6.71 7.79 -2.40
CA GLU A 4 6.03 8.90 -3.05
C GLU A 4 4.52 8.77 -2.84
N ILE A 5 3.85 9.90 -2.57
CA ILE A 5 2.40 9.97 -2.38
C ILE A 5 1.87 11.01 -3.36
N THR A 6 0.94 10.58 -4.22
CA THR A 6 0.25 11.47 -5.16
C THR A 6 -1.24 11.49 -4.86
N GLU A 7 -1.80 12.67 -4.66
CA GLU A 7 -3.25 12.86 -4.45
C GLU A 7 -3.95 13.13 -5.78
N ASN A 8 -5.06 12.44 -6.03
CA ASN A 8 -5.94 12.67 -7.16
C ASN A 8 -7.41 12.49 -6.76
N GLU A 9 -8.21 13.55 -6.81
CA GLU A 9 -9.66 13.51 -6.52
C GLU A 9 -10.06 12.89 -5.16
N GLY A 10 -9.19 12.97 -4.15
CA GLY A 10 -9.41 12.38 -2.82
C GLY A 10 -8.86 10.97 -2.65
N GLU A 11 -8.30 10.40 -3.71
CA GLU A 11 -7.54 9.15 -3.70
C GLU A 11 -6.05 9.44 -3.56
N TYR A 12 -5.34 8.60 -2.81
CA TYR A 12 -3.91 8.71 -2.56
C TYR A 12 -3.19 7.50 -3.14
N LEU A 13 -2.46 7.74 -4.23
CA LEU A 13 -1.57 6.74 -4.80
C LEU A 13 -0.26 6.75 -4.01
N ILE A 14 0.02 5.66 -3.31
CA ILE A 14 1.27 5.46 -2.56
C ILE A 14 2.18 4.56 -3.39
N GLN A 15 3.41 4.99 -3.61
CA GLN A 15 4.41 4.26 -4.39
C GLN A 15 5.68 4.07 -3.57
N VAL A 16 6.20 2.85 -3.53
CA VAL A 16 7.44 2.48 -2.85
C VAL A 16 8.42 1.91 -3.88
N SER A 17 9.47 2.68 -4.18
CA SER A 17 10.52 2.29 -5.12
C SER A 17 11.57 1.43 -4.40
N THR A 18 11.53 0.12 -4.65
CA THR A 18 12.48 -0.86 -4.10
C THR A 18 12.43 -2.21 -4.83
N ASP A 19 13.58 -2.87 -4.94
CA ASP A 19 13.66 -4.23 -5.48
C ASP A 19 13.20 -5.30 -4.48
N GLU A 20 13.18 -4.98 -3.19
CA GLU A 20 12.80 -5.88 -2.10
C GLU A 20 11.27 -6.08 -2.03
N LYS A 21 10.82 -7.13 -1.31
CA LYS A 21 9.41 -7.25 -0.95
C LYS A 21 9.15 -6.37 0.27
N VAL A 22 8.05 -5.63 0.26
CA VAL A 22 7.70 -4.73 1.36
C VAL A 22 6.24 -4.89 1.75
N ALA A 23 5.96 -4.70 3.03
CA ALA A 23 4.63 -4.36 3.53
C ALA A 23 4.57 -2.86 3.82
N LEU A 24 3.39 -2.29 3.67
CA LEU A 24 3.11 -0.87 3.90
C LEU A 24 2.07 -0.76 5.02
N VAL A 25 2.37 0.03 6.04
CA VAL A 25 1.39 0.40 7.07
C VAL A 25 1.04 1.87 6.86
N VAL A 26 -0.25 2.15 6.66
CA VAL A 26 -0.79 3.49 6.49
C VAL A 26 -1.62 3.82 7.72
N TYR A 27 -1.28 4.93 8.38
CA TYR A 27 -2.04 5.46 9.49
C TYR A 27 -2.84 6.67 8.99
N SER A 28 -4.14 6.66 9.25
CA SER A 28 -5.08 7.74 8.91
C SER A 28 -6.08 7.98 10.05
N ASP A 29 -6.96 8.97 9.90
CA ASP A 29 -8.00 9.29 10.88
C ASP A 29 -8.92 8.10 11.17
N SER A 30 -9.19 7.24 10.18
CA SER A 30 -10.02 6.04 10.36
C SER A 30 -9.29 4.85 11.02
N GLY A 31 -7.96 4.92 11.16
CA GLY A 31 -7.15 3.93 11.85
C GLY A 31 -5.94 3.46 11.04
N GLU A 32 -5.52 2.23 11.29
CA GLU A 32 -4.38 1.61 10.63
C GLU A 32 -4.86 0.69 9.50
N ARG A 33 -4.21 0.78 8.33
CA ARG A 33 -4.37 -0.17 7.22
C ARG A 33 -3.02 -0.74 6.80
N ILE A 34 -2.96 -2.06 6.70
CA ILE A 34 -1.75 -2.79 6.30
C ILE A 34 -1.95 -3.35 4.89
N TYR A 35 -1.02 -3.03 4.00
CA TYR A 35 -0.94 -3.56 2.65
C TYR A 35 0.24 -4.54 2.55
N LEU A 36 -0.07 -5.76 2.15
CA LEU A 36 0.93 -6.82 2.02
C LEU A 36 1.46 -6.89 0.58
N PRO A 37 2.71 -7.36 0.39
CA PRO A 37 3.22 -7.62 -0.95
C PRO A 37 2.46 -8.80 -1.53
N GLY A 38 1.69 -8.58 -2.59
CA GLY A 38 0.91 -9.63 -3.24
C GLY A 38 0.61 -9.28 -4.69
N GLU A 39 0.72 -10.27 -5.57
CA GLU A 39 0.03 -10.24 -6.85
C GLU A 39 -1.40 -10.73 -6.58
N SER A 40 -2.42 -10.06 -7.11
CA SER A 40 -3.83 -10.46 -6.97
C SER A 40 -3.99 -11.99 -7.12
N GLY A 41 -4.19 -12.69 -6.00
CA GLY A 41 -4.06 -14.14 -5.91
C GLY A 41 -4.63 -14.69 -4.60
N ASP A 42 -5.43 -15.76 -4.74
CA ASP A 42 -6.31 -16.40 -3.75
C ASP A 42 -5.84 -16.34 -2.28
N LEU A 43 -6.55 -15.58 -1.44
CA LEU A 43 -6.40 -15.62 0.02
C LEU A 43 -7.69 -16.12 0.67
N THR A 44 -7.77 -17.44 0.80
CA THR A 44 -8.81 -18.23 1.49
C THR A 44 -8.99 -17.90 2.99
N TYR A 45 -8.27 -16.91 3.55
CA TYR A 45 -8.15 -16.74 5.01
C TYR A 45 -8.37 -15.31 5.55
N TYR A 46 -8.67 -14.32 4.70
CA TYR A 46 -8.97 -12.95 5.17
C TYR A 46 -10.36 -12.53 4.64
N GLU A 47 -11.37 -12.47 5.52
CA GLU A 47 -12.76 -12.12 5.20
C GLU A 47 -13.00 -10.61 4.93
N GLY A 48 -12.01 -9.93 4.36
CA GLY A 48 -12.14 -8.58 3.82
C GLY A 48 -11.13 -8.47 2.70
N SER A 49 -11.56 -8.02 1.51
CA SER A 49 -10.71 -7.88 0.32
C SER A 49 -9.39 -7.24 0.70
N PRO A 50 -8.28 -8.00 0.81
CA PRO A 50 -7.00 -7.41 1.14
C PRO A 50 -6.61 -6.54 -0.06
N GLU A 51 -6.48 -5.23 0.17
CA GLU A 51 -5.86 -4.35 -0.81
C GLU A 51 -4.36 -4.70 -0.80
N TYR A 52 -3.81 -5.06 -1.96
CA TYR A 52 -2.42 -5.47 -2.10
C TYR A 52 -1.56 -4.35 -2.66
N LEU A 53 -0.26 -4.39 -2.36
CA LEU A 53 0.73 -3.63 -3.11
C LEU A 53 0.97 -4.33 -4.46
N ASP A 54 0.63 -3.67 -5.55
CA ASP A 54 0.96 -4.16 -6.90
C ASP A 54 2.40 -3.80 -7.25
N LYS A 55 3.20 -4.75 -7.75
CA LYS A 55 4.59 -4.49 -8.16
C LYS A 55 4.68 -4.31 -9.67
N LYS A 56 5.04 -3.11 -10.11
CA LYS A 56 5.29 -2.82 -11.53
C LYS A 56 6.65 -2.14 -11.70
N SER A 57 7.50 -2.74 -12.53
CA SER A 57 8.81 -2.17 -12.90
C SER A 57 9.70 -1.76 -11.69
N GLY A 58 9.66 -2.53 -10.60
CA GLY A 58 10.44 -2.22 -9.38
C GLY A 58 9.79 -1.25 -8.41
N VAL A 59 8.54 -0.85 -8.68
CA VAL A 59 7.74 0.03 -7.82
C VAL A 59 6.56 -0.75 -7.27
N TRP A 60 6.41 -0.77 -5.95
CA TRP A 60 5.20 -1.25 -5.28
C TRP A 60 4.20 -0.12 -5.16
N SER A 61 2.93 -0.32 -5.49
CA SER A 61 1.93 0.74 -5.43
C SER A 61 0.59 0.28 -4.89
N VAL A 62 -0.11 1.17 -4.20
CA VAL A 62 -1.51 0.98 -3.83
C VAL A 62 -2.28 2.29 -3.82
N GLU A 63 -3.57 2.21 -4.14
CA GLU A 63 -4.53 3.30 -3.99
C GLU A 63 -5.12 3.26 -2.58
N HIS A 64 -5.14 4.40 -1.91
CA HIS A 64 -5.67 4.55 -0.56
C HIS A 64 -6.72 5.67 -0.54
N HIS A 65 -7.91 5.36 -0.05
CA HIS A 65 -9.11 6.21 -0.10
C HIS A 65 -9.17 7.31 0.96
N GLU A 66 -8.10 7.52 1.72
CA GLU A 66 -8.04 8.49 2.81
C GLU A 66 -6.66 9.13 2.84
N LYS A 67 -6.55 10.34 3.41
CA LYS A 67 -5.27 11.01 3.53
C LYS A 67 -4.39 10.28 4.56
N PRO A 68 -3.16 9.86 4.19
CA PRO A 68 -2.21 9.33 5.16
C PRO A 68 -1.72 10.42 6.11
N ASP A 69 -1.77 10.15 7.42
CA ASP A 69 -1.07 10.95 8.44
C ASP A 69 0.41 10.55 8.50
N SER A 70 0.67 9.25 8.41
CA SER A 70 2.02 8.70 8.34
C SER A 70 2.03 7.35 7.63
N ILE A 71 3.21 6.98 7.14
CA ILE A 71 3.45 5.75 6.41
C ILE A 71 4.69 5.08 6.99
N GLU A 72 4.60 3.77 7.23
CA GLU A 72 5.71 2.91 7.60
C GLU A 72 5.91 1.84 6.53
N VAL A 73 7.17 1.62 6.14
CA VAL A 73 7.54 0.57 5.18
C VAL A 73 8.37 -0.47 5.89
N ILE A 74 7.95 -1.74 5.76
CA ILE A 74 8.59 -2.90 6.39
C ILE A 74 9.14 -3.79 5.26
N SER A 75 10.45 -3.99 5.23
CA SER A 75 11.18 -4.83 4.24
C SER A 75 11.69 -6.14 4.84
#